data_AF-A0A6P1MJP7-F1
#
_entry.id   AF-A0A6P1MJP7-F1
#
_cell.length_a   1.000
_cell.length_b   1.000
_cell.length_c   1.000
_cell.angle_alpha   90.00
_cell.angle_beta   90.00
_cell.angle_gamma   90.00
#
_symmetry.space_group_name_H-M   'P 1'
#
loop_
_entity.id
_entity.type
_entity.pdbx_description
1 polymer ?
#
loop_
_entity_poly.entity_id
_entity_poly.type
_entity_poly.pdbx_seq_one_letter_code
_entity_poly.pdbx_strand_id
1 'polypeptide(L)'
;MNNPYEVLGVRQNASDEEIKAAYRELVKKYHPDKYQNNPLADLAQEKLQEVNEAYDALMKNGGGTGSYSSSYSGTAQSTYQGQTSPEYNDIRSIIDSGNLGYAEQKLGQMRNRDAEWFFLAGMISYKKGWYDDALAKVRTAVSMNPNNFEYQNALNSIMNSGRMYQNNSFGRGYSNDDMMCKLCQAYICADCLCDCI
;
A
#
# COMPACT_ATOMS: atom_id res chain seq x y z
N MET A 1 12.25 31.89 -13.00
CA MET A 1 11.27 30.83 -13.33
C MET A 1 11.74 30.20 -14.62
N ASN A 2 12.33 29.00 -14.54
CA ASN A 2 12.77 28.28 -15.72
C ASN A 2 11.55 27.67 -16.41
N ASN A 3 11.50 27.76 -17.74
CA ASN A 3 10.38 27.23 -18.50
C ASN A 3 10.47 25.68 -18.45
N PRO A 4 9.42 24.95 -18.04
CA PRO A 4 9.49 23.49 -17.91
C PRO A 4 9.88 22.78 -19.22
N TYR A 5 9.48 23.34 -20.35
CA TYR A 5 9.87 22.89 -21.69
C TYR A 5 11.38 23.02 -21.95
N GLU A 6 12.00 24.10 -21.46
CA GLU A 6 13.45 24.33 -21.61
C GLU A 6 14.26 23.39 -20.72
N VAL A 7 13.77 23.07 -19.52
CA VAL A 7 14.42 22.12 -18.60
C VAL A 7 14.46 20.71 -19.19
N LEU A 8 13.39 20.30 -19.86
CA LEU A 8 13.31 19.01 -20.56
C LEU A 8 13.95 19.04 -21.95
N GLY A 9 14.34 20.21 -22.46
CA GLY A 9 14.93 20.37 -23.80
C GLY A 9 13.94 20.13 -24.94
N VAL A 10 12.64 20.30 -24.68
CA VAL A 10 11.56 20.07 -25.65
C VAL A 10 10.96 21.40 -26.11
N ARG A 11 10.29 21.38 -27.28
CA ARG A 11 9.59 22.57 -27.78
C ARG A 11 8.37 22.87 -26.90
N GLN A 12 7.97 24.13 -26.80
CA GLN A 12 6.79 24.55 -26.03
C GLN A 12 5.47 23.91 -26.51
N ASN A 13 5.46 23.35 -27.73
CA ASN A 13 4.33 22.64 -28.34
C ASN A 13 4.57 21.12 -28.46
N ALA A 14 5.54 20.57 -27.72
CA ALA A 14 5.88 19.15 -27.77
C ALA A 14 4.68 18.30 -27.33
N SER A 15 4.53 17.12 -27.94
CA SER A 15 3.49 16.16 -27.55
C SER A 15 3.85 15.46 -26.23
N ASP A 16 2.86 14.91 -25.54
CA ASP A 16 3.07 14.12 -24.32
C ASP A 16 4.06 12.96 -24.53
N GLU A 17 4.11 12.40 -25.73
CA GLU A 17 5.05 11.33 -26.10
C GLU A 17 6.49 11.85 -26.18
N GLU A 18 6.69 13.02 -26.79
CA GLU A 18 7.99 13.69 -26.87
C GLU A 18 8.48 14.10 -25.48
N ILE A 19 7.59 14.63 -24.63
CA ILE A 19 7.89 14.99 -23.24
C ILE A 19 8.32 13.75 -22.44
N LYS A 20 7.61 12.63 -22.58
CA LYS A 20 7.96 11.36 -21.92
C LYS A 20 9.27 10.77 -22.43
N ALA A 21 9.54 10.88 -23.74
CA ALA A 21 10.78 10.39 -24.33
C ALA A 21 11.98 11.19 -23.79
N ALA A 22 11.90 12.52 -23.80
CA ALA A 22 12.94 13.41 -23.28
C ALA A 22 13.19 13.18 -21.78
N TYR A 23 12.13 13.03 -20.99
CA TYR A 23 12.23 12.69 -19.57
C TYR A 23 13.03 11.40 -19.33
N ARG A 24 12.71 10.32 -20.05
CA ARG A 24 13.41 9.03 -19.91
C ARG A 24 14.90 9.14 -20.25
N GLU A 25 15.25 9.93 -21.27
CA GLU A 25 16.65 10.15 -21.63
C GLU A 25 17.42 10.92 -20.54
N LEU A 26 16.80 11.95 -19.98
CA LEU A 26 17.40 12.76 -18.91
C LEU A 26 17.57 11.95 -17.62
N VAL A 27 16.56 11.15 -17.22
CA VAL A 27 16.66 10.25 -16.07
C VAL A 27 17.78 9.22 -16.28
N LYS A 28 17.91 8.64 -17.47
CA LYS A 28 19.01 7.70 -17.79
C LYS A 28 20.39 8.38 -17.79
N LYS A 29 20.44 9.69 -18.03
CA LYS A 29 21.67 10.49 -18.02
C LYS A 29 22.11 10.87 -16.60
N TYR A 30 21.16 11.19 -15.73
CA TYR A 30 21.39 11.60 -14.34
C TYR A 30 21.14 10.50 -13.30
N HIS A 31 20.95 9.25 -13.74
CA HIS A 31 20.65 8.13 -12.84
C HIS A 31 21.73 7.97 -11.76
N PRO A 32 21.36 7.86 -10.48
CA PRO A 32 22.32 7.85 -9.36
C PRO A 32 23.33 6.69 -9.45
N ASP A 33 22.95 5.58 -10.07
CA ASP A 33 23.83 4.42 -10.32
C ASP A 33 25.07 4.76 -11.16
N LYS A 34 25.00 5.79 -12.03
CA LYS A 34 26.15 6.24 -12.83
C LYS A 34 27.09 7.17 -12.06
N TYR A 35 26.66 7.71 -10.93
CA TYR A 35 27.40 8.74 -10.18
C TYR A 35 27.76 8.32 -8.74
N GLN A 36 27.56 7.05 -8.36
CA GLN A 36 27.82 6.52 -7.01
C GLN A 36 29.23 6.81 -6.44
N ASN A 37 30.23 7.12 -7.28
CA ASN A 37 31.60 7.43 -6.85
C ASN A 37 32.15 8.74 -7.47
N ASN A 38 31.29 9.70 -7.81
CA ASN A 38 31.69 10.93 -8.49
C ASN A 38 31.31 12.17 -7.65
N PRO A 39 32.20 13.17 -7.49
CA PRO A 39 31.85 14.43 -6.81
C PRO A 39 30.73 15.22 -7.50
N LEU A 40 30.31 14.80 -8.70
CA LEU A 40 29.19 15.34 -9.45
C LEU A 40 27.84 14.71 -9.09
N ALA A 41 27.78 13.79 -8.12
CA ALA A 41 26.55 13.13 -7.69
C ALA A 41 25.49 14.12 -7.20
N ASP A 42 25.91 15.11 -6.41
CA ASP A 42 25.02 16.14 -5.86
C ASP A 42 24.39 17.00 -6.98
N LEU A 43 25.20 17.38 -7.98
CA LEU A 43 24.73 18.14 -9.15
C LEU A 43 23.81 17.29 -10.04
N ALA A 44 24.09 15.99 -10.18
CA ALA A 44 23.23 15.07 -10.94
C ALA A 44 21.87 14.90 -10.25
N GLN A 45 21.85 14.85 -8.91
CA GLN A 45 20.62 14.79 -8.13
C GLN A 45 19.80 16.07 -8.25
N GLU A 46 20.43 17.24 -8.13
CA GLU A 46 19.76 18.54 -8.32
C GLU A 46 19.15 18.65 -9.72
N LYS A 47 19.91 18.26 -10.76
CA LYS A 47 19.41 18.22 -12.14
C LYS A 47 18.27 17.24 -12.35
N LEU A 48 18.33 16.06 -11.73
CA LEU A 48 17.25 15.08 -11.79
C LEU A 48 15.98 15.62 -11.13
N GLN A 49 16.11 16.32 -10.02
CA GLN A 49 14.99 16.95 -9.33
C GLN A 49 14.33 18.03 -10.21
N GLU A 50 15.11 18.92 -10.81
CA GLU A 50 14.60 19.94 -11.75
C GLU A 50 13.82 19.29 -12.92
N VAL A 51 14.33 18.18 -13.46
CA VAL A 51 13.71 17.43 -14.56
C VAL A 51 12.37 16.81 -14.15
N ASN A 52 12.29 16.26 -12.93
CA ASN A 52 11.05 15.69 -12.39
C ASN A 52 9.99 16.78 -12.20
N GLU A 53 10.37 17.90 -11.57
CA GLU A 53 9.47 19.04 -11.35
C GLU A 53 8.94 19.63 -12.66
N ALA A 54 9.79 19.73 -13.68
CA ALA A 54 9.40 20.18 -15.00
C ALA A 54 8.42 19.21 -15.69
N TYR A 55 8.69 17.90 -15.63
CA TYR A 55 7.81 16.87 -16.18
C TYR A 55 6.42 16.89 -15.54
N ASP A 56 6.37 16.97 -14.21
CA ASP A 56 5.12 17.03 -13.46
C ASP A 56 4.32 18.31 -13.79
N ALA A 57 5.01 19.45 -13.91
CA ALA A 57 4.38 20.72 -14.29
C ALA A 57 3.79 20.69 -15.71
N LEU A 58 4.48 20.04 -16.66
CA LEU A 58 3.99 19.86 -18.02
C LEU A 58 2.83 18.88 -18.09
N MET A 59 2.93 17.74 -17.41
CA MET A 59 1.90 16.70 -17.45
C MET A 59 0.62 17.14 -16.72
N LYS A 60 0.72 18.08 -15.77
CA LYS A 60 -0.43 18.68 -15.08
C LYS A 60 -1.15 19.76 -15.89
N ASN A 61 -0.43 20.52 -16.73
CA ASN A 61 -1.00 21.61 -17.53
C ASN A 61 -1.36 21.21 -18.96
N GLY A 62 -0.68 20.22 -19.55
CA GLY A 62 -1.03 19.63 -20.84
C GLY A 62 -2.24 18.73 -20.67
N GLY A 63 -3.43 19.22 -21.05
CA GLY A 63 -4.72 18.54 -20.89
C GLY A 63 -4.86 17.25 -21.70
N GLY A 64 -4.11 16.22 -21.33
CA GLY A 64 -4.19 14.85 -21.83
C GLY A 64 -4.76 13.93 -20.75
N THR A 65 -6.05 13.64 -20.84
CA THR A 65 -6.73 12.55 -20.13
C THR A 65 -6.02 11.23 -20.43
N GLY A 66 -5.03 10.89 -19.61
CA GLY A 66 -4.17 9.75 -19.84
C GLY A 66 -3.37 9.49 -18.58
N SER A 67 -4.07 9.04 -17.54
CA SER A 67 -3.52 8.57 -16.28
C SER A 67 -2.57 7.39 -16.53
N TYR A 68 -1.36 7.67 -16.99
CA TYR A 68 -0.24 6.76 -16.95
C TYR A 68 0.38 6.89 -15.55
N SER A 69 -0.34 6.33 -14.58
CA SER A 69 0.21 5.95 -13.29
C SER A 69 1.25 4.85 -13.56
N SER A 70 2.46 5.27 -13.90
CA SER A 70 3.62 4.40 -13.90
C SER A 70 3.92 4.13 -12.44
N SER A 71 3.54 2.93 -12.02
CA SER A 71 3.72 2.38 -10.70
C SER A 71 5.22 2.19 -10.45
N TYR A 72 5.89 3.27 -10.05
CA TYR A 72 7.09 3.12 -9.24
C TYR A 72 6.61 2.63 -7.88
N SER A 73 7.01 1.41 -7.54
CA SER A 73 6.84 0.78 -6.24
C SER A 73 7.59 1.60 -5.17
N GLY A 74 7.02 2.74 -4.82
CA GLY A 74 7.27 3.46 -3.59
C GLY A 74 6.08 3.18 -2.68
N THR A 75 6.35 2.47 -1.59
CA THR A 75 5.48 2.23 -0.44
C THR A 75 4.50 3.39 -0.25
N ALA A 76 3.21 3.14 -0.51
CA ALA A 76 2.15 4.11 -0.32
C ALA A 76 2.02 4.42 1.18
N GLN A 77 2.76 5.42 1.64
CA GLN A 77 2.57 6.01 2.95
C GLN A 77 1.37 6.94 2.83
N SER A 78 0.20 6.36 3.09
CA SER A 78 -1.08 7.07 3.07
C SER A 78 -1.11 8.02 4.26
N THR A 79 -0.72 9.28 4.05
CA THR A 79 -0.83 10.33 5.07
C THR A 79 -2.30 10.74 5.20
N TYR A 80 -2.97 10.12 6.18
CA TYR A 80 -4.36 10.40 6.56
C TYR A 80 -4.42 11.60 7.52
N GLN A 81 -4.91 12.74 7.03
CA GLN A 81 -5.10 13.95 7.83
C GLN A 81 -6.57 14.09 8.26
N GLY A 82 -7.02 13.19 9.13
CA GLY A 82 -8.29 13.32 9.87
C GLY A 82 -8.07 14.08 11.18
N GLN A 83 -9.12 14.75 11.68
CA GLN A 83 -9.15 15.43 12.99
C GLN A 83 -8.88 14.43 14.12
N THR A 84 -7.61 14.20 14.40
CA THR A 84 -7.11 13.25 15.37
C THR A 84 -6.56 14.03 16.55
N SER A 85 -6.85 13.56 17.77
CA SER A 85 -6.27 14.22 18.94
C SER A 85 -4.74 14.10 18.89
N PRO A 86 -4.00 15.13 19.33
CA PRO A 86 -2.53 15.17 19.23
C PRO A 86 -1.84 13.93 19.81
N GLU A 87 -2.43 13.32 20.83
CA GLU A 87 -1.93 12.12 21.50
C GLU A 87 -1.91 10.89 20.59
N TYR A 88 -2.91 10.76 19.71
CA TYR A 88 -3.02 9.63 18.78
C TYR A 88 -2.13 9.79 17.55
N ASN A 89 -1.75 11.02 17.20
CA ASN A 89 -0.84 11.28 16.07
C ASN A 89 0.55 10.72 16.29
N ASP A 90 1.06 10.82 17.52
CA ASP A 90 2.34 10.24 17.91
C ASP A 90 2.29 8.70 17.77
N ILE A 91 1.21 8.06 18.22
CA ILE A 91 1.01 6.61 18.10
C ILE A 91 0.94 6.17 16.63
N ARG A 92 0.23 6.93 15.78
CA ARG A 92 0.19 6.67 14.32
C ARG A 92 1.59 6.72 13.71
N SER A 93 2.42 7.70 14.07
CA SER A 93 3.80 7.79 13.59
C SER A 93 4.66 6.58 14.02
N ILE A 94 4.45 6.07 15.24
CA ILE A 94 5.15 4.88 15.74
C ILE A 94 4.71 3.63 14.96
N ILE A 95 3.42 3.51 14.65
CA ILE A 95 2.88 2.42 13.83
C ILE A 95 3.48 2.45 12.41
N ASP A 96 3.68 3.65 11.84
CA ASP A 96 4.30 3.83 10.54
C ASP A 96 5.79 3.48 10.56
N SER A 97 6.48 3.79 11.66
CA SER A 97 7.88 3.40 11.88
C SER A 97 8.08 1.88 12.04
N GLY A 98 6.98 1.11 12.19
CA GLY A 98 7.01 -0.34 12.34
C GLY A 98 7.28 -0.82 13.77
N ASN A 99 7.48 0.08 14.73
CA ASN A 99 7.68 -0.28 16.13
C ASN A 99 6.33 -0.56 16.85
N LEU A 100 5.73 -1.72 16.53
CA LEU A 100 4.43 -2.11 17.04
C LEU A 100 4.39 -2.32 18.56
N GLY A 101 5.50 -2.78 19.14
CA GLY A 101 5.59 -3.02 20.58
C GLY A 101 5.53 -1.72 21.39
N TYR A 102 6.26 -0.69 20.94
CA TYR A 102 6.21 0.62 21.59
C TYR A 102 4.85 1.30 21.41
N ALA A 103 4.22 1.17 20.25
CA ALA A 103 2.87 1.69 20.00
C ALA A 103 1.84 1.08 20.96
N GLU A 104 1.91 -0.23 21.19
CA GLU A 104 1.02 -0.93 22.12
C GLU A 104 1.25 -0.51 23.57
N GLN A 105 2.50 -0.38 24.01
CA GLN A 105 2.81 0.12 25.35
C GLN A 105 2.23 1.52 25.56
N LYS A 106 2.35 2.40 24.57
CA LYS A 106 1.82 3.78 24.63
C LYS A 106 0.30 3.80 24.65
N LEU A 107 -0.36 2.98 23.82
CA LEU A 107 -1.81 2.80 23.87
C LEU A 107 -2.28 2.21 25.20
N GLY A 108 -1.51 1.31 25.81
CA GLY A 108 -1.83 0.71 27.11
C GLY A 108 -1.77 1.68 28.28
N GLN A 109 -1.02 2.79 28.15
CA GLN A 109 -0.98 3.86 29.15
C GLN A 109 -2.24 4.75 29.11
N MET A 110 -2.95 4.76 27.98
CA MET A 110 -4.17 5.55 27.82
C MET A 110 -5.34 4.87 28.54
N ARG A 111 -5.97 5.60 29.47
CA ARG A 111 -7.13 5.11 30.23
C ARG A 111 -8.43 5.14 29.45
N ASN A 112 -8.55 6.06 28.49
CA ASN A 112 -9.75 6.25 27.70
C ASN A 112 -9.73 5.33 26.49
N ARG A 113 -10.74 4.45 26.40
CA ARG A 113 -10.91 3.53 25.28
C ARG A 113 -11.91 4.12 24.29
N ASP A 114 -11.45 5.15 23.59
CA ASP A 114 -12.25 5.83 22.58
C ASP A 114 -12.27 5.02 21.27
N ALA A 115 -13.12 5.41 20.32
CA ALA A 115 -13.19 4.77 19.01
C ALA A 115 -11.83 4.73 18.29
N GLU A 116 -11.03 5.80 18.43
CA GLU A 116 -9.67 5.92 17.87
C GLU A 116 -8.70 4.94 18.54
N TRP A 117 -8.82 4.72 19.86
CA TRP A 117 -8.00 3.74 20.57
C TRP A 117 -8.22 2.33 20.03
N PHE A 118 -9.49 1.94 19.85
CA PHE A 118 -9.84 0.63 19.28
C PHE A 118 -9.38 0.49 17.83
N PHE A 119 -9.46 1.57 17.05
CA PHE A 119 -8.97 1.61 15.69
C PHE A 119 -7.45 1.36 15.63
N LEU A 120 -6.66 2.12 16.38
CA LEU A 120 -5.20 1.97 16.40
C LEU A 120 -4.75 0.62 16.96
N ALA A 121 -5.41 0.14 18.01
CA ALA A 121 -5.16 -1.20 18.54
C ALA A 121 -5.47 -2.29 17.49
N GLY A 122 -6.54 -2.12 16.70
CA GLY A 122 -6.87 -3.00 15.59
C GLY A 122 -5.82 -2.96 14.47
N MET A 123 -5.31 -1.78 14.13
CA MET A 123 -4.25 -1.62 13.12
C MET A 123 -2.92 -2.24 13.56
N ILE A 124 -2.58 -2.18 14.85
CA ILE A 124 -1.42 -2.87 15.40
C ILE A 124 -1.58 -4.38 15.27
N SER A 125 -2.73 -4.93 15.68
CA SER A 125 -3.03 -6.36 15.53
C SER A 125 -3.00 -6.81 14.07
N TYR A 126 -3.49 -5.97 13.15
CA TYR A 126 -3.44 -6.23 11.72
C TYR A 126 -1.99 -6.34 11.20
N LYS A 127 -1.11 -5.41 11.59
CA LYS A 127 0.31 -5.47 11.23
C LYS A 127 1.05 -6.65 11.88
N LYS A 128 0.59 -7.13 13.04
CA LYS A 128 1.09 -8.36 13.68
C LYS A 128 0.60 -9.65 12.99
N GLY A 129 -0.39 -9.57 12.10
CA GLY A 129 -1.00 -10.72 11.44
C GLY A 129 -2.15 -11.38 12.21
N TRP A 130 -2.61 -10.76 13.31
CA TRP A 130 -3.77 -11.24 14.07
C TRP A 130 -5.06 -10.67 13.50
N TYR A 131 -5.49 -11.21 12.36
CA TYR A 131 -6.62 -10.68 11.59
C TYR A 131 -7.96 -10.73 12.33
N ASP A 132 -8.23 -11.80 13.08
CA ASP A 132 -9.50 -11.95 13.80
C ASP A 132 -9.65 -10.89 14.90
N ASP A 133 -8.57 -10.68 15.65
CA ASP A 133 -8.51 -9.68 16.71
C ASP A 133 -8.56 -8.26 16.14
N ALA A 134 -7.83 -8.00 15.04
CA ALA A 134 -7.89 -6.73 14.33
C ALA A 134 -9.31 -6.41 13.85
N LEU A 135 -9.98 -7.39 13.25
CA LEU A 135 -11.35 -7.24 12.73
C LEU A 135 -12.34 -6.93 13.85
N ALA A 136 -12.25 -7.63 14.99
CA ALA A 136 -13.10 -7.37 16.14
C ALA A 136 -12.95 -5.92 16.62
N LYS A 137 -11.71 -5.46 16.81
CA LYS A 137 -11.39 -4.10 17.27
C LYS A 137 -11.86 -3.01 16.30
N VAL A 138 -11.61 -3.19 15.00
CA VAL A 138 -12.03 -2.21 13.98
C VAL A 138 -13.55 -2.18 13.83
N ARG A 139 -14.25 -3.31 13.95
CA ARG A 139 -15.73 -3.33 13.99
C ARG A 139 -16.27 -2.54 15.18
N THR A 140 -15.67 -2.71 16.36
CA THR A 140 -16.03 -1.93 17.55
C THR A 140 -15.81 -0.43 17.31
N ALA A 141 -14.69 -0.03 16.69
CA ALA A 141 -14.42 1.35 16.29
C ALA A 141 -15.50 1.93 15.35
N VAL A 142 -15.89 1.18 14.31
CA VAL A 142 -16.96 1.58 13.38
C VAL A 142 -18.30 1.71 14.09
N SER A 143 -18.63 0.79 15.02
CA SER A 143 -19.89 0.87 15.77
C SER A 143 -19.97 2.09 16.69
N MET A 144 -18.84 2.54 17.23
CA MET A 144 -18.80 3.74 18.09
C MET A 144 -18.91 5.02 17.26
N ASN A 145 -18.22 5.09 16.13
CA ASN A 145 -18.24 6.24 15.22
C ASN A 145 -18.56 5.79 13.79
N PRO A 146 -19.85 5.56 13.47
CA PRO A 146 -20.26 5.09 12.15
C PRO A 146 -20.01 6.13 11.04
N ASN A 147 -19.95 7.41 11.39
CA ASN A 147 -19.74 8.50 10.44
C ASN A 147 -18.27 8.64 9.99
N ASN A 148 -17.33 7.93 10.62
CA ASN A 148 -15.92 8.04 10.25
C ASN A 148 -15.60 7.11 9.08
N PHE A 149 -15.32 7.70 7.92
CA PHE A 149 -14.94 6.99 6.70
C PHE A 149 -13.61 6.22 6.84
N GLU A 150 -12.67 6.65 7.69
CA GLU A 150 -11.40 5.95 7.90
C GLU A 150 -11.62 4.54 8.44
N TYR A 151 -12.51 4.40 9.42
CA TYR A 151 -12.78 3.11 10.07
C TYR A 151 -13.51 2.16 9.12
N GLN A 152 -14.44 2.68 8.33
CA GLN A 152 -15.14 1.90 7.31
C GLN A 152 -14.18 1.41 6.22
N ASN A 153 -13.28 2.28 5.76
CA ASN A 153 -12.28 1.92 4.77
C ASN A 153 -11.32 0.84 5.30
N ALA A 154 -10.80 1.01 6.52
CA ALA A 154 -9.93 0.02 7.14
C ALA A 154 -10.64 -1.33 7.35
N LEU A 155 -11.91 -1.32 7.73
CA LEU A 155 -12.72 -2.53 7.84
C LEU A 155 -12.79 -3.27 6.51
N ASN A 156 -13.08 -2.55 5.42
CA ASN A 156 -13.11 -3.13 4.08
C ASN A 156 -11.75 -3.69 3.66
N SER A 157 -10.65 -3.00 3.97
CA SER A 157 -9.29 -3.47 3.71
C SER A 157 -8.96 -4.77 4.45
N ILE A 158 -9.32 -4.86 5.73
CA ILE A 158 -9.11 -6.07 6.55
C ILE A 158 -9.99 -7.22 6.04
N MET A 159 -11.26 -6.96 5.72
CA MET A 159 -12.16 -7.98 5.17
C MET A 159 -11.67 -8.54 3.83
N ASN A 160 -11.20 -7.67 2.92
CA ASN A 160 -10.63 -8.13 1.66
C ASN A 160 -9.35 -8.95 1.87
N SER A 161 -8.51 -8.55 2.82
CA SER A 161 -7.30 -9.29 3.16
C SER A 161 -7.64 -10.68 3.71
N GLY A 162 -8.60 -10.80 4.62
CA GLY A 162 -9.06 -12.09 5.13
C GLY A 162 -9.64 -13.01 4.04
N ARG A 163 -10.37 -12.45 3.07
CA ARG A 163 -10.90 -13.21 1.92
C ARG A 163 -9.78 -13.77 1.04
N MET A 164 -8.68 -13.05 0.84
CA MET A 164 -7.54 -13.54 0.05
C MET A 164 -6.88 -14.76 0.67
N TYR A 165 -6.69 -14.76 2.00
CA TYR A 165 -6.15 -15.92 2.71
C TYR A 165 -7.12 -17.11 2.69
N GLN A 166 -8.43 -16.85 2.77
CA GLN A 166 -9.46 -17.88 2.66
C GLN A 166 -9.51 -18.47 1.24
N ASN A 167 -9.44 -17.63 0.20
CA ASN A 167 -9.47 -18.07 -1.19
C ASN A 167 -8.20 -18.82 -1.59
N ASN A 168 -7.05 -18.53 -0.98
CA ASN A 168 -5.84 -19.32 -1.23
C ASN A 168 -5.85 -20.69 -0.52
N SER A 169 -6.71 -20.88 0.48
CA SER A 169 -6.87 -22.15 1.19
C SER A 169 -7.99 -23.04 0.63
N PHE A 170 -9.00 -22.47 -0.04
CA PHE A 170 -10.08 -23.20 -0.73
C PHE A 170 -9.97 -23.17 -2.26
N GLY A 171 -9.03 -22.38 -2.81
CA GLY A 171 -8.83 -22.13 -4.24
C GLY A 171 -7.68 -22.90 -4.88
N ARG A 172 -7.08 -23.89 -4.19
CA ARG A 172 -6.66 -25.12 -4.89
C ARG A 172 -7.90 -25.99 -5.10
N GLY A 173 -8.86 -25.41 -5.79
CA GLY A 173 -9.97 -26.13 -6.37
C GLY A 173 -9.38 -27.18 -7.30
N TYR A 174 -9.80 -28.42 -7.09
CA TYR A 174 -9.61 -29.52 -8.00
C TYR A 174 -9.89 -29.03 -9.43
N SER A 175 -8.82 -28.83 -10.20
CA SER A 175 -8.97 -28.79 -11.65
C SER A 175 -9.47 -30.19 -12.02
N ASN A 176 -10.52 -30.25 -12.83
CA ASN A 176 -11.34 -31.44 -13.10
C ASN A 176 -10.58 -32.65 -13.71
N ASP A 177 -9.26 -32.59 -13.83
CA ASP A 177 -8.39 -33.59 -14.45
C ASP A 177 -7.59 -34.47 -13.47
N ASP A 178 -7.63 -34.23 -12.16
CA ASP A 178 -6.92 -35.07 -11.19
C ASP A 178 -7.73 -36.30 -10.76
N MET A 179 -7.82 -37.27 -11.67
CA MET A 179 -8.37 -38.62 -11.46
C MET A 179 -7.79 -39.30 -10.20
N MET A 180 -6.54 -39.00 -9.85
CA MET A 180 -5.83 -39.63 -8.72
C MET A 180 -6.39 -39.21 -7.35
N CYS A 181 -6.78 -37.95 -7.17
CA CYS A 181 -7.32 -37.50 -5.90
C CYS A 181 -8.77 -37.98 -5.67
N LYS A 182 -9.56 -38.18 -6.73
CA LYS A 182 -10.87 -38.85 -6.63
C LYS A 182 -10.73 -40.32 -6.23
N LEU A 183 -9.70 -41.00 -6.72
CA LEU A 183 -9.41 -42.39 -6.34
C LEU A 183 -9.04 -42.49 -4.85
N CYS A 184 -8.15 -41.62 -4.36
CA CYS A 184 -7.80 -41.58 -2.94
C CYS A 184 -8.99 -41.25 -2.03
N GLN A 185 -9.87 -40.32 -2.45
CA GLN A 185 -11.05 -40.01 -1.67
C GLN A 185 -12.06 -41.16 -1.65
N ALA A 186 -12.22 -41.88 -2.77
CA ALA A 186 -13.06 -43.07 -2.82
C ALA A 186 -12.51 -44.22 -1.94
N TYR A 187 -11.19 -44.43 -1.92
CA TYR A 187 -10.57 -45.44 -1.05
C TYR A 187 -10.70 -45.11 0.43
N ILE A 188 -10.51 -43.85 0.85
CA ILE A 188 -10.69 -43.44 2.25
C ILE A 188 -12.15 -43.58 2.68
N CYS A 189 -13.10 -43.24 1.80
CA CYS A 189 -14.53 -43.44 2.09
C CYS A 189 -14.93 -44.92 2.14
N ALA A 190 -14.30 -45.78 1.33
CA ALA A 190 -14.53 -47.23 1.39
C ALA A 190 -13.95 -47.85 2.67
N ASP A 191 -12.75 -47.45 3.10
CA ASP A 191 -12.14 -47.91 4.36
C ASP A 191 -12.99 -47.50 5.58
N CYS A 192 -13.52 -46.26 5.60
CA CYS A 192 -14.41 -45.82 6.69
C CYS A 192 -15.78 -46.53 6.73
N LEU A 193 -16.23 -47.11 5.61
CA LEU A 193 -17.49 -47.88 5.56
C LEU A 193 -17.29 -49.36 5.87
N CYS A 194 -16.08 -49.88 5.66
CA CYS A 194 -15.75 -51.29 5.92
C CYS A 194 -15.29 -51.57 7.36
N ASP A 195 -14.88 -50.57 8.15
CA ASP A 195 -14.58 -50.74 9.59
C ASP A 195 -15.82 -50.67 10.51
N CYS A 196 -17.03 -50.60 9.93
CA CYS A 196 -18.31 -50.56 10.64
C CYS A 196 -19.20 -51.81 10.43
N ILE A 197 -18.63 -52.95 10.02
CA ILE A 197 -19.31 -54.27 10.02
C ILE A 197 -18.50 -55.32 10.77
#